data_AF-A0A1Z5L5V5-F1
#
_entry.id   AF-A0A1Z5L5V5-F1
#
_cell.length_a   1.000
_cell.length_b   1.000
_cell.length_c   1.000
_cell.angle_alpha   90.00
_cell.angle_beta   90.00
_cell.angle_gamma   90.00
#
_symmetry.space_group_name_H-M   'P 1'
#
loop_
_entity.id
_entity.type
_entity.pdbx_description
1 polymer ?
#
loop_
_entity_poly.entity_id
_entity_poly.type
_entity_poly.pdbx_seq_one_letter_code
_entity_poly.pdbx_strand_id
1 'polypeptide(L)'
;MSSFFPSLDDMRNEFVFSGLQCFIVFYVIGSSVASQGDQCIPYQSCLRRCVGNNCSTSRETFLRQRPWYLGVLDWDCLDECRYGCMWHALEFFESVGEPVPQFHGKWPFLRMYGIQEPASMLFSLLNGMSHFWMWKKFCAKVPPWAPNYLVWNGQALLSMNAWLWSTIFHARDTPLTEKLDYFCAFSLVLYSLYSLCIRILGRVGPLTTLAVSAPFLAFFAYHIHYLAFVHFDYGYNMVANVVAGLLSSMGWLAWCWAKWRTRPYVWRCVVVTLVLNILLLLELGDFPPWRFLLDAHALWHLGTAPLPFLWYRFLIEDSLYELTLDSRQRLPHEKGNNCARVEKFKMETMPATLRKHPVVTR
;
A
#
# COMPACT_ATOMS: atom_id res chain seq x y z
N MET A 1 33.30 15.72 2.12
CA MET A 1 32.14 15.14 2.85
C MET A 1 31.92 13.73 2.33
N SER A 2 32.72 12.83 2.88
CA SER A 2 32.82 11.41 2.54
C SER A 2 32.00 10.58 3.54
N SER A 3 31.58 9.41 3.06
CA SER A 3 31.00 8.26 3.78
C SER A 3 29.65 8.46 4.48
N PHE A 4 28.57 8.29 3.70
CA PHE A 4 27.24 7.84 4.18
C PHE A 4 26.67 6.70 3.32
N PHE A 5 27.53 5.99 2.57
CA PHE A 5 27.13 4.87 1.73
C PHE A 5 27.75 3.57 2.26
N PRO A 6 26.95 2.52 2.49
CA PRO A 6 27.47 1.22 2.93
C PRO A 6 28.35 0.59 1.84
N SER A 7 29.33 -0.21 2.29
CA SER A 7 30.30 -0.84 1.40
C SER A 7 29.66 -1.99 0.60
N LEU A 8 30.29 -2.38 -0.52
CA LEU A 8 29.85 -3.51 -1.36
C LEU A 8 29.83 -4.86 -0.61
N ASP A 9 30.59 -4.98 0.48
CA ASP A 9 30.62 -6.16 1.34
C ASP A 9 29.47 -6.17 2.37
N ASP A 10 29.04 -5.00 2.86
CA ASP A 10 27.90 -4.89 3.79
C ASP A 10 26.58 -5.37 3.15
N MET A 11 26.35 -5.00 1.88
CA MET A 11 25.11 -5.39 1.17
C MET A 11 25.08 -6.86 0.72
N ARG A 12 26.24 -7.55 0.68
CA ARG A 12 26.29 -8.98 0.33
C ARG A 12 25.84 -9.86 1.50
N ASN A 13 26.04 -9.41 2.73
CA ASN A 13 25.63 -10.13 3.94
C ASN A 13 24.12 -9.99 4.22
N GLU A 14 23.48 -8.91 3.78
CA GLU A 14 22.01 -8.77 3.87
C GLU A 14 21.24 -9.72 2.94
N PHE A 15 21.90 -10.30 1.93
CA PHE A 15 21.27 -11.28 1.04
C PHE A 15 21.04 -12.65 1.73
N VAL A 16 21.80 -12.95 2.79
CA VAL A 16 21.59 -14.14 3.63
C VAL A 16 20.35 -13.99 4.52
N PHE A 17 19.91 -12.75 4.81
CA PHE A 17 18.68 -12.48 5.57
C PHE A 17 17.39 -12.83 4.80
N SER A 18 17.44 -12.88 3.46
CA SER A 18 16.30 -13.22 2.60
C SER A 18 15.85 -14.69 2.77
N GLY A 19 16.74 -15.58 3.21
CA GLY A 19 16.40 -16.98 3.53
C GLY A 19 15.70 -17.17 4.87
N LEU A 20 15.88 -16.25 5.82
CA LEU A 20 15.29 -16.32 7.16
C LEU A 20 13.80 -15.91 7.16
N GLN A 21 13.39 -15.07 6.20
CA GLN A 21 12.01 -14.59 6.05
C GLN A 21 11.02 -15.71 5.67
N CYS A 22 11.46 -16.74 4.94
CA CYS A 22 10.60 -17.87 4.56
C CYS A 22 10.20 -18.77 5.74
N PHE A 23 11.00 -18.82 6.81
CA PHE A 23 10.73 -19.67 7.98
C PHE A 23 9.71 -19.07 8.96
N ILE A 24 9.57 -17.74 9.00
CA ILE A 24 8.65 -17.05 9.91
C ILE A 24 7.18 -17.18 9.44
N VAL A 25 6.96 -17.31 8.13
CA VAL A 25 5.61 -17.36 7.52
C VAL A 25 4.84 -18.63 7.87
N PHE A 26 5.52 -19.74 8.22
CA PHE A 26 4.85 -21.01 8.54
C PHE A 26 4.29 -21.10 9.97
N TYR A 27 4.59 -20.14 10.87
CA TYR A 27 4.21 -20.24 12.28
C TYR A 27 2.94 -19.43 12.65
N VAL A 28 2.45 -18.56 11.78
CA VAL A 28 1.33 -17.64 12.09
C VAL A 28 0.05 -18.12 11.40
N ILE A 29 -0.49 -19.27 11.84
CA ILE A 29 -1.86 -19.67 11.52
C ILE A 29 -2.64 -19.73 12.85
N GLY A 30 -3.13 -18.58 13.29
CA GLY A 30 -4.05 -18.49 14.40
C GLY A 30 -5.44 -18.95 13.97
N SER A 31 -6.07 -19.80 14.77
CA SER A 31 -7.49 -20.14 14.60
C SER A 31 -8.36 -18.92 14.92
N SER A 32 -9.41 -18.68 14.14
CA SER A 32 -10.40 -17.62 14.34
C SER A 32 -11.30 -17.91 15.55
N VAL A 33 -10.72 -17.82 16.75
CA VAL A 33 -11.47 -17.86 18.00
C VAL A 33 -12.01 -16.46 18.25
N ALA A 34 -13.29 -16.35 18.64
CA ALA A 34 -13.86 -15.08 19.09
C ALA A 34 -12.95 -14.44 20.14
N SER A 35 -12.70 -13.14 20.04
CA SER A 35 -11.68 -12.49 20.86
C SER A 35 -11.94 -12.69 22.36
N GLN A 36 -10.86 -12.84 23.13
CA GLN A 36 -10.96 -13.12 24.56
C GLN A 36 -11.80 -12.06 25.31
N GLY A 37 -11.71 -10.79 24.90
CA GLY A 37 -12.51 -9.70 25.45
C GLY A 37 -14.01 -9.88 25.22
N ASP A 38 -14.42 -10.45 24.08
CA ASP A 38 -15.82 -10.70 23.78
C ASP A 38 -16.41 -11.77 24.68
N GLN A 39 -15.59 -12.69 25.20
CA GLN A 39 -16.05 -13.79 26.05
C GLN A 39 -16.07 -13.42 27.54
N CYS A 40 -15.50 -12.27 27.92
CA CYS A 40 -15.36 -11.92 29.33
C CYS A 40 -16.69 -11.48 29.96
N ILE A 41 -16.89 -11.88 31.22
CA ILE A 41 -18.13 -11.62 31.98
C ILE A 41 -18.41 -10.11 32.14
N PRO A 42 -17.42 -9.25 32.48
CA PRO A 42 -17.65 -7.81 32.61
C PRO A 42 -18.23 -7.20 31.33
N TYR A 43 -17.66 -7.55 30.18
CA TYR A 43 -18.13 -7.07 28.88
C TYR A 43 -19.54 -7.57 28.55
N GLN A 44 -19.78 -8.88 28.63
CA GLN A 44 -21.07 -9.49 28.28
C GLN A 44 -22.22 -9.04 29.20
N SER A 45 -21.95 -8.83 30.48
CA SER A 45 -22.92 -8.31 31.44
C SER A 45 -23.30 -6.86 31.12
N CYS A 46 -22.30 -6.01 30.88
CA CYS A 46 -22.51 -4.62 30.48
C CYS A 46 -23.31 -4.54 29.17
N LEU A 47 -22.90 -5.29 28.15
CA LEU A 47 -23.49 -5.22 26.81
C LEU A 47 -24.98 -5.59 26.85
N ARG A 48 -25.34 -6.69 27.52
CA ARG A 48 -26.75 -7.11 27.67
C ARG A 48 -27.59 -6.04 28.36
N ARG A 49 -27.06 -5.41 29.41
CA ARG A 49 -27.76 -4.33 30.12
C ARG A 49 -27.90 -3.07 29.26
N CYS A 50 -26.83 -2.65 28.58
CA CYS A 50 -26.84 -1.47 27.73
C CYS A 50 -27.84 -1.63 26.58
N VAL A 51 -27.81 -2.77 25.88
CA VAL A 51 -28.72 -3.04 24.77
C VAL A 51 -30.17 -3.09 25.23
N GLY A 52 -30.45 -3.78 26.34
CA GLY A 52 -31.80 -3.89 26.89
C GLY A 52 -32.40 -2.54 27.31
N ASN A 53 -31.59 -1.68 27.92
CA ASN A 53 -32.04 -0.37 28.40
C ASN A 53 -32.11 0.69 27.29
N ASN A 54 -31.12 0.70 26.38
CA ASN A 54 -30.88 1.83 25.47
C ASN A 54 -31.27 1.54 24.02
N CYS A 55 -31.35 0.28 23.60
CA CYS A 55 -31.56 -0.06 22.18
C CYS A 55 -32.92 -0.73 21.92
N SER A 56 -33.45 -1.52 22.86
CA SER A 56 -34.68 -2.31 22.65
C SER A 56 -35.98 -1.50 22.66
N THR A 57 -36.08 -0.46 23.51
CA THR A 57 -37.32 0.33 23.68
C THR A 57 -37.19 1.77 23.17
N SER A 58 -35.98 2.19 22.82
CA SER A 58 -35.61 3.60 22.62
C SER A 58 -34.76 3.85 21.37
N ARG A 59 -34.80 2.96 20.36
CA ARG A 59 -34.05 3.15 19.10
C ARG A 59 -34.33 4.51 18.44
N GLU A 60 -35.59 4.91 18.36
CA GLU A 60 -35.95 6.23 17.81
C GLU A 60 -35.42 7.38 18.67
N THR A 61 -35.44 7.22 19.99
CA THR A 61 -34.90 8.19 20.95
C THR A 61 -33.40 8.33 20.77
N PHE A 62 -32.66 7.22 20.66
CA PHE A 62 -31.22 7.22 20.36
C PHE A 62 -30.94 7.95 19.05
N LEU A 63 -31.66 7.62 17.96
CA LEU A 63 -31.45 8.27 16.66
C LEU A 63 -31.71 9.79 16.70
N ARG A 64 -32.66 10.26 17.53
CA ARG A 64 -32.93 11.69 17.72
C ARG A 64 -31.89 12.40 18.60
N GLN A 65 -31.36 11.70 19.59
CA GLN A 65 -30.42 12.26 20.57
C GLN A 65 -28.95 12.09 20.16
N ARG A 66 -28.64 11.21 19.18
CA ARG A 66 -27.27 10.94 18.78
C ARG A 66 -26.60 12.22 18.27
N PRO A 67 -25.37 12.51 18.71
CA PRO A 67 -24.57 13.60 18.15
C PRO A 67 -24.42 13.49 16.63
N TRP A 68 -24.34 14.63 15.95
CA TRP A 68 -24.29 14.70 14.49
C TRP A 68 -23.10 13.90 13.90
N TYR A 69 -21.94 13.91 14.56
CA TYR A 69 -20.74 13.23 14.07
C TYR A 69 -20.88 11.69 14.11
N LEU A 70 -21.63 11.17 15.09
CA LEU A 70 -22.00 9.76 15.13
C LEU A 70 -22.99 9.41 14.01
N GLY A 71 -23.90 10.34 13.69
CA GLY A 71 -24.81 10.19 12.56
C GLY A 71 -24.12 10.18 11.19
N VAL A 72 -23.07 10.99 11.01
CA VAL A 72 -22.28 11.03 9.76
C VAL A 72 -21.55 9.71 9.49
N LEU A 73 -21.01 9.08 10.53
CA LEU A 73 -20.31 7.80 10.43
C LEU A 73 -21.22 6.59 10.67
N ASP A 74 -22.53 6.81 10.68
CA ASP A 74 -23.57 5.79 10.89
C ASP A 74 -23.30 4.85 12.07
N TRP A 75 -22.94 5.43 13.21
CA TRP A 75 -22.88 4.70 14.47
C TRP A 75 -24.30 4.45 14.99
N ASP A 76 -24.57 3.19 15.33
CA ASP A 76 -25.85 2.77 15.90
C ASP A 76 -25.76 2.54 17.42
N CYS A 77 -26.92 2.25 18.04
CA CYS A 77 -26.99 2.04 19.48
C CYS A 77 -26.19 0.82 19.94
N LEU A 78 -26.16 -0.25 19.13
CA LEU A 78 -25.42 -1.45 19.47
C LEU A 78 -23.92 -1.16 19.47
N ASP A 79 -23.43 -0.42 18.50
CA ASP A 79 -22.03 -0.03 18.42
C ASP A 79 -21.60 0.86 19.59
N GLU A 80 -22.44 1.82 20.00
CA GLU A 80 -22.17 2.63 21.18
C GLU A 80 -22.15 1.81 22.47
N CYS A 81 -23.05 0.83 22.60
CA CYS A 81 -23.03 -0.11 23.71
C CYS A 81 -21.78 -1.00 23.70
N ARG A 82 -21.37 -1.52 22.53
CA ARG A 82 -20.13 -2.30 22.38
C ARG A 82 -18.92 -1.48 22.80
N TYR A 83 -18.81 -0.24 22.31
CA TYR A 83 -17.71 0.65 22.64
C TYR A 83 -17.69 0.99 24.14
N GLY A 84 -18.81 1.42 24.72
CA GLY A 84 -18.87 1.76 26.14
C GLY A 84 -18.53 0.56 27.05
N CYS A 85 -19.05 -0.62 26.71
CA CYS A 85 -18.79 -1.83 27.47
C CYS A 85 -17.37 -2.39 27.29
N MET A 86 -16.73 -2.14 26.15
CA MET A 86 -15.30 -2.41 25.97
C MET A 86 -14.46 -1.60 26.96
N TRP A 87 -14.71 -0.29 27.10
CA TRP A 87 -14.01 0.55 28.09
C TRP A 87 -14.30 0.12 29.53
N HIS A 88 -15.54 -0.23 29.84
CA HIS A 88 -15.90 -0.75 31.16
C HIS A 88 -15.14 -2.04 31.50
N ALA A 89 -15.00 -2.95 30.54
CA ALA A 89 -14.23 -4.17 30.71
C ALA A 89 -12.73 -3.88 30.85
N LEU A 90 -12.22 -2.92 30.08
CA LEU A 90 -10.82 -2.47 30.16
C LEU A 90 -10.48 -1.94 31.57
N GLU A 91 -11.33 -1.08 32.15
CA GLU A 91 -11.14 -0.57 33.52
C GLU A 91 -11.06 -1.72 34.54
N PHE A 92 -11.86 -2.77 34.35
CA PHE A 92 -11.80 -3.96 35.19
C PHE A 92 -10.44 -4.68 35.06
N PHE A 93 -9.98 -4.95 33.84
CA PHE A 93 -8.68 -5.61 33.59
C PHE A 93 -7.52 -4.80 34.19
N GLU A 94 -7.50 -3.48 34.01
CA GLU A 94 -6.50 -2.60 34.59
C GLU A 94 -6.53 -2.63 36.13
N SER A 95 -7.73 -2.67 36.73
CA SER A 95 -7.88 -2.70 38.20
C SER A 95 -7.32 -3.98 38.85
N VAL A 96 -7.31 -5.10 38.12
CA VAL A 96 -6.78 -6.38 38.59
C VAL A 96 -5.35 -6.65 38.10
N GLY A 97 -4.78 -5.75 37.29
CA GLY A 97 -3.41 -5.87 36.77
C GLY A 97 -3.23 -6.91 35.67
N GLU A 98 -4.31 -7.29 34.98
CA GLU A 98 -4.29 -8.26 33.88
C GLU A 98 -4.14 -7.56 32.52
N PRO A 99 -3.52 -8.21 31.50
CA PRO A 99 -3.38 -7.62 30.19
C PRO A 99 -4.75 -7.44 29.53
N VAL A 100 -4.94 -6.29 28.88
CA VAL A 100 -6.17 -5.98 28.16
C VAL A 100 -6.27 -6.91 26.94
N PRO A 101 -7.39 -7.64 26.73
CA PRO A 101 -7.57 -8.47 25.55
C PRO A 101 -8.10 -7.66 24.35
N GLN A 102 -8.08 -8.27 23.16
CA GLN A 102 -8.80 -7.76 22.00
C GLN A 102 -10.32 -7.97 22.16
N PHE A 103 -11.10 -7.12 21.51
CA PHE A 103 -12.56 -7.15 21.42
C PHE A 103 -12.98 -7.07 19.94
N HIS A 104 -13.87 -7.94 19.48
CA HIS A 104 -14.28 -8.07 18.08
C HIS A 104 -13.12 -8.11 17.08
N GLY A 105 -12.04 -8.81 17.43
CA GLY A 105 -10.85 -8.96 16.61
C GLY A 105 -9.90 -7.77 16.63
N LYS A 106 -10.13 -6.75 17.48
CA LYS A 106 -9.35 -5.51 17.49
C LYS A 106 -8.92 -5.10 18.89
N TRP A 107 -7.83 -4.33 18.94
CA TRP A 107 -7.44 -3.65 20.17
C TRP A 107 -8.39 -2.49 20.52
N PRO A 108 -8.52 -2.12 21.80
CA PRO A 108 -9.29 -0.94 22.20
C PRO A 108 -8.66 0.37 21.69
N PHE A 109 -9.41 1.14 20.91
CA PHE A 109 -8.99 2.46 20.40
C PHE A 109 -9.85 3.59 20.96
N LEU A 110 -9.20 4.71 21.26
CA LEU A 110 -9.89 5.96 21.59
C LEU A 110 -10.49 6.57 20.33
N ARG A 111 -11.83 6.63 20.28
CA ARG A 111 -12.54 7.30 19.19
C ARG A 111 -12.44 8.82 19.31
N MET A 112 -12.21 9.50 18.19
CA MET A 112 -12.21 10.98 18.11
C MET A 112 -13.26 11.45 17.11
N TYR A 113 -14.27 12.19 17.58
CA TYR A 113 -15.41 12.63 16.75
C TYR A 113 -16.07 11.49 15.96
N GLY A 114 -16.09 10.28 16.54
CA GLY A 114 -16.63 9.07 15.91
C GLY A 114 -15.66 8.34 14.99
N ILE A 115 -14.48 8.88 14.67
CA ILE A 115 -13.45 8.17 13.92
C ILE A 115 -12.91 7.02 14.77
N GLN A 116 -12.95 5.80 14.22
CA GLN A 116 -12.61 4.58 14.94
C GLN A 116 -11.12 4.46 15.28
N GLU A 117 -10.26 4.64 14.27
CA GLU A 117 -8.80 4.51 14.39
C GLU A 117 -8.13 5.77 13.83
N PRO A 118 -8.08 6.88 14.62
CA PRO A 118 -7.74 8.18 14.05
C PRO A 118 -6.32 8.31 13.49
N ALA A 119 -5.35 7.60 14.09
CA ALA A 119 -3.98 7.61 13.59
C ALA A 119 -3.88 6.85 12.26
N SER A 120 -4.38 5.61 12.21
CA SER A 120 -4.42 4.80 10.97
C SER A 120 -5.14 5.55 9.86
N MET A 121 -6.32 6.13 10.13
CA MET A 121 -7.07 6.93 9.15
C MET A 121 -6.25 8.10 8.58
N LEU A 122 -5.59 8.87 9.45
CA LEU A 122 -4.77 10.00 9.03
C LEU A 122 -3.57 9.54 8.20
N PHE A 123 -2.89 8.47 8.62
CA PHE A 123 -1.71 7.97 7.93
C PHE A 123 -2.05 7.30 6.57
N SER A 124 -3.20 6.63 6.45
CA SER A 124 -3.74 6.18 5.16
C SER A 124 -4.02 7.35 4.22
N LEU A 125 -4.60 8.44 4.72
CA LEU A 125 -4.81 9.65 3.94
C LEU A 125 -3.49 10.25 3.43
N LEU A 126 -2.47 10.31 4.29
CA LEU A 126 -1.13 10.80 3.91
C LEU A 126 -0.49 9.92 2.82
N ASN A 127 -0.66 8.59 2.89
CA ASN A 127 -0.23 7.69 1.81
C ASN A 127 -0.91 8.04 0.49
N GLY A 128 -2.25 8.13 0.47
CA GLY A 128 -3.03 8.48 -0.72
C GLY A 128 -2.60 9.81 -1.33
N MET A 129 -2.39 10.84 -0.50
CA MET A 129 -1.90 12.15 -0.92
C MET A 129 -0.49 12.08 -1.53
N SER A 130 0.39 11.27 -0.94
CA SER A 130 1.76 11.08 -1.41
C SER A 130 1.79 10.42 -2.80
N HIS A 131 0.95 9.40 -3.02
CA HIS A 131 0.74 8.80 -4.33
C HIS A 131 0.19 9.81 -5.33
N PHE A 132 -0.86 10.56 -4.99
CA PHE A 132 -1.45 11.56 -5.89
C PHE A 132 -0.44 12.63 -6.32
N TRP A 133 0.32 13.18 -5.37
CA TRP A 133 1.30 14.22 -5.64
C TRP A 133 2.44 13.71 -6.53
N MET A 134 2.95 12.52 -6.25
CA MET A 134 4.03 11.92 -7.03
C MET A 134 3.57 11.41 -8.40
N TRP A 135 2.33 10.94 -8.51
CA TRP A 135 1.70 10.59 -9.78
C TRP A 135 1.59 11.80 -10.71
N LYS A 136 1.14 12.96 -10.20
CA LYS A 136 1.15 14.21 -10.98
C LYS A 136 2.55 14.55 -11.51
N LYS A 137 3.58 14.37 -10.68
CA LYS A 137 4.98 14.59 -11.11
C LYS A 137 5.44 13.59 -12.16
N PHE A 138 5.01 12.34 -12.05
CA PHE A 138 5.27 11.33 -13.06
C PHE A 138 4.66 11.72 -14.41
N CYS A 139 3.37 12.05 -14.44
CA CYS A 139 2.67 12.46 -15.66
C CYS A 139 3.25 13.74 -16.30
N ALA A 140 3.77 14.66 -15.48
CA ALA A 140 4.42 15.88 -15.98
C ALA A 140 5.80 15.63 -16.61
N LYS A 141 6.50 14.55 -16.21
CA LYS A 141 7.88 14.28 -16.64
C LYS A 141 7.99 13.17 -17.68
N VAL A 142 7.09 12.20 -17.66
CA VAL A 142 7.14 11.02 -18.52
C VAL A 142 6.10 11.16 -19.63
N PRO A 143 6.51 11.12 -20.91
CA PRO A 143 5.56 11.25 -22.01
C PRO A 143 4.67 10.00 -22.14
N PRO A 144 3.41 10.13 -22.62
CA PRO A 144 2.46 9.01 -22.68
C PRO A 144 2.88 7.81 -23.55
N TRP A 145 3.80 8.01 -24.50
CA TRP A 145 4.32 6.95 -25.38
C TRP A 145 5.53 6.21 -24.79
N ALA A 146 6.00 6.59 -23.60
CA ALA A 146 7.08 5.88 -22.92
C ALA A 146 6.68 4.42 -22.63
N PRO A 147 7.62 3.47 -22.73
CA PRO A 147 7.37 2.09 -22.32
C PRO A 147 6.80 2.02 -20.89
N ASN A 148 5.81 1.15 -20.69
CA ASN A 148 5.14 0.92 -19.41
C ASN A 148 4.41 2.13 -18.79
N TYR A 149 4.21 3.24 -19.52
CA TYR A 149 3.49 4.42 -19.02
C TYR A 149 2.11 4.08 -18.44
N LEU A 150 1.33 3.24 -19.14
CA LEU A 150 0.01 2.81 -18.68
C LEU A 150 0.07 1.90 -17.45
N VAL A 151 1.13 1.08 -17.31
CA VAL A 151 1.33 0.21 -16.15
C VAL A 151 1.56 1.07 -14.90
N TRP A 152 2.39 2.11 -14.99
CA TRP A 152 2.66 3.00 -13.86
C TRP A 152 1.47 3.90 -13.50
N ASN A 153 0.68 4.31 -14.48
CA ASN A 153 -0.61 4.98 -14.21
C ASN A 153 -1.61 4.04 -13.54
N GLY A 154 -1.69 2.78 -13.98
CA GLY A 154 -2.51 1.76 -13.33
C GLY A 154 -2.10 1.53 -11.88
N GLN A 155 -0.80 1.40 -11.60
CA GLN A 155 -0.29 1.28 -10.24
C GLN A 155 -0.67 2.48 -9.38
N ALA A 156 -0.56 3.70 -9.91
CA ALA A 156 -0.93 4.92 -9.19
C ALA A 156 -2.42 4.98 -8.86
N LEU A 157 -3.28 4.63 -9.82
CA LEU A 157 -4.73 4.61 -9.62
C LEU A 157 -5.13 3.58 -8.56
N LEU A 158 -4.59 2.36 -8.64
CA LEU A 158 -4.83 1.33 -7.62
C LEU A 158 -4.35 1.78 -6.25
N SER A 159 -3.16 2.37 -6.16
CA SER A 159 -2.60 2.88 -4.90
C SER A 159 -3.51 3.94 -4.27
N MET A 160 -3.94 4.95 -5.04
CA MET A 160 -4.85 5.98 -4.54
C MET A 160 -6.20 5.39 -4.10
N ASN A 161 -6.73 4.42 -4.84
CA ASN A 161 -7.98 3.75 -4.48
C ASN A 161 -7.85 2.92 -3.19
N ALA A 162 -6.75 2.18 -3.03
CA ALA A 162 -6.50 1.39 -1.82
C ALA A 162 -6.36 2.27 -0.58
N TRP A 163 -5.57 3.34 -0.66
CA TRP A 163 -5.41 4.25 0.48
C TRP A 163 -6.69 5.02 0.80
N LEU A 164 -7.54 5.29 -0.20
CA LEU A 164 -8.88 5.83 0.04
C LEU A 164 -9.75 4.85 0.84
N TRP A 165 -9.84 3.59 0.43
CA TRP A 165 -10.61 2.58 1.16
C TRP A 165 -10.05 2.30 2.55
N SER A 166 -8.74 2.30 2.71
CA SER A 166 -8.08 2.23 4.01
C SER A 166 -8.44 3.41 4.91
N THR A 167 -8.45 4.63 4.36
CA THR A 167 -8.88 5.83 5.10
C THR A 167 -10.34 5.70 5.55
N ILE A 168 -11.23 5.22 4.69
CA ILE A 168 -12.65 5.06 4.99
C ILE A 168 -12.86 3.96 6.04
N PHE A 169 -12.18 2.82 5.93
CA PHE A 169 -12.24 1.71 6.88
C PHE A 169 -11.78 2.14 8.28
N HIS A 170 -10.63 2.79 8.38
CA HIS A 170 -10.10 3.29 9.65
C HIS A 170 -10.92 4.43 10.24
N ALA A 171 -11.66 5.18 9.40
CA ALA A 171 -12.65 6.11 9.89
C ALA A 171 -13.87 5.41 10.47
N ARG A 172 -14.39 4.42 9.74
CA ARG A 172 -15.58 3.65 10.11
C ARG A 172 -15.50 2.22 9.59
N ASP A 173 -15.38 1.31 10.54
CA ASP A 173 -15.40 -0.11 10.27
C ASP A 173 -16.84 -0.61 10.08
N THR A 174 -17.07 -1.26 8.95
CA THR A 174 -18.30 -1.96 8.57
C THR A 174 -17.89 -3.17 7.73
N PRO A 175 -18.75 -4.20 7.60
CA PRO A 175 -18.44 -5.35 6.75
C PRO A 175 -18.12 -4.99 5.29
N LEU A 176 -18.61 -3.85 4.79
CA LEU A 176 -18.31 -3.39 3.44
C LEU A 176 -16.94 -2.70 3.37
N THR A 177 -16.67 -1.76 4.29
CA THR A 177 -15.42 -0.99 4.30
C THR A 177 -14.23 -1.89 4.61
N GLU A 178 -14.40 -2.86 5.49
CA GLU A 178 -13.42 -3.91 5.79
C GLU A 178 -13.06 -4.72 4.54
N LYS A 179 -14.06 -5.28 3.84
CA LYS A 179 -13.83 -6.02 2.59
C LYS A 179 -13.08 -5.18 1.56
N LEU A 180 -13.49 -3.93 1.38
CA LEU A 180 -12.89 -3.06 0.37
C LEU A 180 -11.46 -2.67 0.71
N ASP A 181 -11.13 -2.46 1.99
CA ASP A 181 -9.74 -2.23 2.40
C ASP A 181 -8.86 -3.44 2.06
N TYR A 182 -9.29 -4.64 2.44
CA TYR A 182 -8.57 -5.89 2.18
C TYR A 182 -8.38 -6.16 0.68
N PHE A 183 -9.46 -6.02 -0.09
CA PHE A 183 -9.44 -6.23 -1.54
C PHE A 183 -8.52 -5.26 -2.25
N CYS A 184 -8.55 -3.99 -1.84
CA CYS A 184 -7.71 -2.98 -2.45
C CYS A 184 -6.25 -3.11 -2.02
N ALA A 185 -5.96 -3.46 -0.76
CA ALA A 185 -4.61 -3.76 -0.29
C ALA A 185 -3.99 -4.92 -1.09
N PHE A 186 -4.72 -6.04 -1.24
CA PHE A 186 -4.28 -7.17 -2.04
C PHE A 186 -4.04 -6.81 -3.51
N SER A 187 -4.88 -5.92 -4.07
CA SER A 187 -4.69 -5.43 -5.43
C SER A 187 -3.33 -4.73 -5.62
N LEU A 188 -2.82 -4.00 -4.61
CA LEU A 188 -1.51 -3.35 -4.68
C LEU A 188 -0.38 -4.36 -4.73
N VAL A 189 -0.43 -5.36 -3.84
CA VAL A 189 0.58 -6.40 -3.72
C VAL A 189 0.64 -7.21 -5.01
N LEU A 190 -0.52 -7.65 -5.49
CA LEU A 190 -0.62 -8.43 -6.71
C LEU A 190 -0.21 -7.61 -7.95
N TYR A 191 -0.59 -6.33 -8.02
CA TYR A 191 -0.17 -5.45 -9.10
C TYR A 191 1.32 -5.18 -9.09
N SER A 192 1.96 -5.10 -7.92
CA SER A 192 3.42 -4.97 -7.83
C SER A 192 4.12 -6.17 -8.48
N LEU A 193 3.67 -7.39 -8.21
CA LEU A 193 4.18 -8.60 -8.86
C LEU A 193 3.91 -8.61 -10.36
N TYR A 194 2.69 -8.27 -10.79
CA TYR A 194 2.34 -8.14 -12.21
C TYR A 194 3.25 -7.11 -12.93
N SER A 195 3.42 -5.94 -12.33
CA SER A 195 4.18 -4.84 -12.91
C SER A 195 5.66 -5.20 -13.06
N LEU A 196 6.21 -5.98 -12.12
CA LEU A 196 7.54 -6.57 -12.24
C LEU A 196 7.63 -7.51 -13.45
N CYS A 197 6.65 -8.41 -13.65
CA CYS A 197 6.65 -9.33 -14.80
C CYS A 197 6.66 -8.56 -16.12
N ILE A 198 5.77 -7.59 -16.29
CA ILE A 198 5.75 -6.71 -17.47
C ILE A 198 7.08 -5.95 -17.59
N ARG A 199 7.63 -5.48 -16.47
CA ARG A 199 8.87 -4.72 -16.46
C ARG A 199 10.09 -5.54 -16.92
N ILE A 200 10.17 -6.81 -16.52
CA ILE A 200 11.22 -7.76 -16.93
C ILE A 200 11.13 -8.04 -18.42
N LEU A 201 9.91 -8.27 -18.94
CA LEU A 201 9.67 -8.55 -20.35
C LEU A 201 9.94 -7.31 -21.24
N GLY A 202 9.84 -6.12 -20.68
CA GLY A 202 10.07 -4.87 -21.40
C GLY A 202 8.93 -4.57 -22.38
N ARG A 203 9.27 -4.04 -23.57
CA ARG A 203 8.28 -3.68 -24.58
C ARG A 203 7.81 -4.94 -25.32
N VAL A 204 6.66 -5.47 -24.92
CA VAL A 204 6.02 -6.64 -25.55
C VAL A 204 4.75 -6.28 -26.31
N GLY A 205 4.36 -7.15 -27.25
CA GLY A 205 3.13 -7.01 -28.02
C GLY A 205 1.86 -7.29 -27.19
N PRO A 206 0.67 -6.89 -27.69
CA PRO A 206 -0.59 -6.98 -26.94
C PRO A 206 -0.96 -8.41 -26.54
N LEU A 207 -0.65 -9.41 -27.36
CA LEU A 207 -0.94 -10.81 -27.05
C LEU A 207 -0.12 -11.31 -25.84
N THR A 208 1.16 -10.96 -25.78
CA THR A 208 2.02 -11.30 -24.64
C THR A 208 1.58 -10.57 -23.38
N THR A 209 1.24 -9.28 -23.49
CA THR A 209 0.66 -8.52 -22.37
C THR A 209 -0.61 -9.19 -21.86
N LEU A 210 -1.53 -9.59 -22.74
CA LEU A 210 -2.75 -10.29 -22.37
C LEU A 210 -2.46 -11.63 -21.68
N ALA A 211 -1.55 -12.43 -22.24
CA ALA A 211 -1.15 -13.71 -21.67
C ALA A 211 -0.55 -13.57 -20.25
N VAL A 212 0.18 -12.48 -20.00
CA VAL A 212 0.70 -12.17 -18.65
C VAL A 212 -0.39 -11.63 -17.75
N SER A 213 -1.26 -10.72 -18.21
CA SER A 213 -2.30 -10.09 -17.37
C SER A 213 -3.42 -11.05 -16.97
N ALA A 214 -3.82 -11.96 -17.85
CA ALA A 214 -4.94 -12.88 -17.64
C ALA A 214 -4.86 -13.69 -16.33
N PRO A 215 -3.74 -14.37 -15.99
CA PRO A 215 -3.66 -15.12 -14.74
C PRO A 215 -3.75 -14.24 -13.49
N PHE A 216 -3.16 -13.03 -13.50
CA PHE A 216 -3.27 -12.10 -12.36
C PHE A 216 -4.71 -11.62 -12.17
N LEU A 217 -5.40 -11.27 -13.25
CA LEU A 217 -6.81 -10.86 -13.20
C LEU A 217 -7.72 -12.00 -12.77
N ALA A 218 -7.49 -13.22 -13.29
CA ALA A 218 -8.25 -14.39 -12.90
C ALA A 218 -8.06 -14.72 -11.41
N PHE A 219 -6.82 -14.65 -10.92
CA PHE A 219 -6.55 -14.88 -9.50
C PHE A 219 -7.16 -13.81 -8.62
N PHE A 220 -7.05 -12.53 -9.00
CA PHE A 220 -7.71 -11.44 -8.28
C PHE A 220 -9.23 -11.66 -8.24
N ALA A 221 -9.87 -11.93 -9.37
CA ALA A 221 -11.31 -12.16 -9.43
C ALA A 221 -11.75 -13.35 -8.56
N TYR A 222 -11.00 -14.45 -8.59
CA TYR A 222 -11.25 -15.60 -7.73
C TYR A 222 -11.09 -15.26 -6.24
N HIS A 223 -10.01 -14.55 -5.89
CA HIS A 223 -9.72 -14.14 -4.52
C HIS A 223 -10.84 -13.27 -3.94
N ILE A 224 -11.30 -12.28 -4.71
CA ILE A 224 -12.44 -11.42 -4.35
C ILE A 224 -13.71 -12.25 -4.23
N HIS A 225 -13.98 -13.16 -5.17
CA HIS A 225 -15.17 -14.00 -5.12
C HIS A 225 -15.21 -14.87 -3.86
N TYR A 226 -14.08 -15.52 -3.54
CA TYR A 226 -13.94 -16.37 -2.36
C TYR A 226 -14.21 -15.59 -1.07
N LEU A 227 -13.50 -14.47 -0.86
CA LEU A 227 -13.63 -13.67 0.34
C LEU A 227 -14.99 -12.95 0.44
N ALA A 228 -15.55 -12.49 -0.68
CA ALA A 228 -16.81 -11.75 -0.66
C ALA A 228 -18.02 -12.64 -0.41
N PHE A 229 -18.05 -13.85 -1.00
CA PHE A 229 -19.26 -14.67 -1.12
C PHE A 229 -19.16 -16.08 -0.50
N VAL A 230 -17.95 -16.60 -0.26
CA VAL A 230 -17.78 -17.96 0.30
C VAL A 230 -17.46 -17.89 1.79
N HIS A 231 -16.28 -17.39 2.14
CA HIS A 231 -15.84 -17.24 3.51
C HIS A 231 -14.81 -16.11 3.61
N PHE A 232 -15.08 -15.10 4.44
CA PHE A 232 -14.14 -14.00 4.67
C PHE A 232 -13.08 -14.47 5.67
N ASP A 233 -12.05 -15.13 5.14
CA ASP A 233 -10.96 -15.73 5.91
C ASP A 233 -9.73 -14.80 5.94
N TYR A 234 -9.48 -14.21 7.11
CA TYR A 234 -8.34 -13.34 7.36
C TYR A 234 -7.00 -14.06 7.19
N GLY A 235 -6.90 -15.31 7.64
CA GLY A 235 -5.68 -16.10 7.56
C GLY A 235 -5.32 -16.40 6.11
N TYR A 236 -6.30 -16.82 5.31
CA TYR A 236 -6.13 -16.97 3.86
C TYR A 236 -5.71 -15.67 3.19
N ASN A 237 -6.37 -14.54 3.50
CA ASN A 237 -6.02 -13.24 2.94
C ASN A 237 -4.57 -12.84 3.29
N MET A 238 -4.17 -13.02 4.54
CA MET A 238 -2.81 -12.73 5.00
C MET A 238 -1.78 -13.61 4.29
N VAL A 239 -2.02 -14.92 4.17
CA VAL A 239 -1.13 -15.82 3.43
C VAL A 239 -1.02 -15.39 1.97
N ALA A 240 -2.12 -15.07 1.30
CA ALA A 240 -2.11 -14.62 -0.09
C ALA A 240 -1.29 -13.32 -0.27
N ASN A 241 -1.47 -12.34 0.62
CA ASN A 241 -0.71 -11.09 0.62
C ASN A 241 0.78 -11.33 0.88
N VAL A 242 1.13 -12.09 1.91
CA VAL A 242 2.53 -12.38 2.26
C VAL A 242 3.25 -13.12 1.14
N VAL A 243 2.63 -14.16 0.56
CA VAL A 243 3.23 -14.91 -0.56
C VAL A 243 3.43 -14.03 -1.79
N ALA A 244 2.40 -13.30 -2.22
CA ALA A 244 2.51 -12.42 -3.37
C ALA A 244 3.53 -11.28 -3.14
N GLY A 245 3.57 -10.74 -1.91
CA GLY A 245 4.49 -9.69 -1.48
C GLY A 245 5.94 -10.14 -1.44
N LEU A 246 6.22 -11.36 -0.95
CA LEU A 246 7.56 -11.94 -0.96
C LEU A 246 8.03 -12.22 -2.39
N LEU A 247 7.18 -12.82 -3.23
CA LEU A 247 7.50 -13.04 -4.65
C LEU A 247 7.82 -11.72 -5.37
N SER A 248 7.01 -10.68 -5.11
CA SER A 248 7.25 -9.35 -5.67
C SER A 248 8.57 -8.76 -5.17
N SER A 249 8.83 -8.82 -3.86
CA SER A 249 10.03 -8.27 -3.23
C SER A 249 11.30 -8.94 -3.73
N MET A 250 11.34 -10.28 -3.70
CA MET A 250 12.46 -11.07 -4.22
C MET A 250 12.71 -10.76 -5.69
N GLY A 251 11.65 -10.69 -6.49
CA GLY A 251 11.75 -10.41 -7.92
C GLY A 251 12.25 -9.00 -8.23
N TRP A 252 11.77 -7.97 -7.51
CA TRP A 252 12.28 -6.61 -7.65
C TRP A 252 13.74 -6.50 -7.23
N LEU A 253 14.13 -7.12 -6.12
CA LEU A 253 15.54 -7.14 -5.68
C LEU A 253 16.44 -7.88 -6.67
N ALA A 254 16.00 -9.02 -7.21
CA ALA A 254 16.73 -9.75 -8.25
C ALA A 254 16.90 -8.93 -9.53
N TRP A 255 15.84 -8.24 -9.97
CA TRP A 255 15.91 -7.33 -11.11
C TRP A 255 16.88 -6.17 -10.84
N CYS A 256 16.82 -5.57 -9.66
CA CYS A 256 17.71 -4.51 -9.24
C CYS A 256 19.17 -4.96 -9.26
N TRP A 257 19.45 -6.12 -8.67
CA TRP A 257 20.77 -6.74 -8.66
C TRP A 257 21.32 -6.89 -10.08
N ALA A 258 20.53 -7.46 -10.98
CA ALA A 258 20.92 -7.67 -12.37
C ALA A 258 21.22 -6.36 -13.14
N LYS A 259 20.61 -5.23 -12.73
CA LYS A 259 20.76 -3.93 -13.40
C LYS A 259 21.61 -2.90 -12.66
N TRP A 260 22.05 -3.20 -11.44
CA TRP A 260 22.75 -2.28 -10.53
C TRP A 260 23.95 -1.59 -11.19
N ARG A 261 24.75 -2.33 -11.96
CA ARG A 261 25.94 -1.81 -12.65
C ARG A 261 25.62 -0.90 -13.84
N THR A 262 24.43 -1.04 -14.42
CA THR A 262 24.04 -0.35 -15.67
C THR A 262 23.11 0.83 -15.45
N ARG A 263 22.40 0.85 -14.32
CA ARG A 263 21.33 1.82 -14.05
C ARG A 263 21.53 2.46 -12.68
N PRO A 264 22.09 3.67 -12.61
CA PRO A 264 22.51 4.30 -11.35
C PRO A 264 21.33 4.65 -10.43
N TYR A 265 20.09 4.61 -10.92
CA TYR A 265 18.90 4.97 -10.17
C TYR A 265 18.25 3.81 -9.39
N VAL A 266 18.70 2.58 -9.64
CA VAL A 266 18.11 1.33 -9.12
C VAL A 266 18.15 1.24 -7.59
N TRP A 267 19.12 1.90 -6.94
CA TRP A 267 19.19 1.95 -5.47
C TRP A 267 17.89 2.43 -4.81
N ARG A 268 17.13 3.30 -5.48
CA ARG A 268 15.84 3.79 -4.98
C ARG A 268 14.82 2.67 -4.88
N CYS A 269 14.77 1.78 -5.86
CA CYS A 269 13.91 0.59 -5.82
C CYS A 269 14.36 -0.34 -4.68
N VAL A 270 15.66 -0.58 -4.53
CA VAL A 270 16.19 -1.43 -3.45
C VAL A 270 15.80 -0.88 -2.07
N VAL A 271 16.03 0.42 -1.83
CA VAL A 271 15.66 1.04 -0.56
C VAL A 271 14.15 0.97 -0.30
N VAL A 272 13.31 1.28 -1.30
CA VAL A 272 11.85 1.16 -1.14
C VAL A 272 11.46 -0.27 -0.78
N THR A 273 11.98 -1.27 -1.51
CA THR A 273 11.64 -2.67 -1.27
C THR A 273 12.11 -3.13 0.11
N LEU A 274 13.34 -2.81 0.53
CA LEU A 274 13.84 -3.20 1.85
C LEU A 274 13.07 -2.53 2.98
N VAL A 275 12.84 -1.22 2.90
CA VAL A 275 12.06 -0.49 3.92
C VAL A 275 10.63 -1.01 3.99
N LEU A 276 9.99 -1.31 2.85
CA LEU A 276 8.65 -1.91 2.84
C LEU A 276 8.65 -3.28 3.54
N ASN A 277 9.68 -4.12 3.34
CA ASN A 277 9.77 -5.42 4.02
C ASN A 277 10.02 -5.28 5.53
N ILE A 278 10.82 -4.30 5.95
CA ILE A 278 11.04 -4.02 7.38
C ILE A 278 9.74 -3.54 8.02
N LEU A 279 9.06 -2.60 7.37
CA LEU A 279 7.79 -2.07 7.86
C LEU A 279 6.73 -3.19 7.95
N LEU A 280 6.76 -4.20 7.05
CA LEU A 280 5.77 -5.29 7.03
C LEU A 280 5.82 -6.11 8.31
N LEU A 281 6.95 -6.11 9.02
CA LEU A 281 7.06 -6.74 10.34
C LEU A 281 6.14 -6.08 11.38
N LEU A 282 5.82 -4.80 11.23
CA LEU A 282 4.84 -4.11 12.08
C LEU A 282 3.42 -4.64 11.81
N GLU A 283 3.08 -4.87 10.55
CA GLU A 283 1.79 -5.49 10.17
C GLU A 283 1.63 -6.88 10.78
N LEU A 284 2.71 -7.67 10.81
CA LEU A 284 2.69 -9.04 11.35
C LEU A 284 2.83 -9.11 12.88
N GLY A 285 3.36 -8.06 13.51
CA GLY A 285 3.69 -8.05 14.93
C GLY A 285 2.51 -7.80 15.86
N ASP A 286 1.42 -7.18 15.36
CA ASP A 286 0.14 -6.91 16.06
C ASP A 286 0.27 -6.61 17.58
N PHE A 287 0.93 -5.51 17.92
CA PHE A 287 1.07 -5.07 19.32
C PHE A 287 -0.03 -4.06 19.71
N PRO A 288 -0.42 -3.98 21.00
CA PRO A 288 -1.49 -3.11 21.47
C PRO A 288 -1.20 -1.61 21.29
N PRO A 289 -2.23 -0.77 21.09
CA PRO A 289 -2.07 0.64 20.83
C PRO A 289 -1.47 1.40 22.02
N TRP A 290 -0.37 2.09 21.76
CA TRP A 290 0.18 3.06 22.68
C TRP A 290 -0.82 4.21 22.88
N ARG A 291 -1.19 4.44 24.15
CA ARG A 291 -2.22 5.43 24.56
C ARG A 291 -3.55 5.25 23.81
N PHE A 292 -3.91 4.02 23.43
CA PHE A 292 -5.14 3.71 22.71
C PHE A 292 -5.28 4.44 21.35
N LEU A 293 -4.16 4.90 20.78
CA LEU A 293 -4.14 5.65 19.52
C LEU A 293 -3.18 5.09 18.48
N LEU A 294 -2.00 4.61 18.89
CA LEU A 294 -0.93 4.20 17.98
C LEU A 294 -0.54 2.74 18.18
N ASP A 295 -1.04 1.85 17.33
CA ASP A 295 -0.68 0.45 17.28
C ASP A 295 0.36 0.14 16.20
N ALA A 296 0.65 -1.14 16.01
CA ALA A 296 1.59 -1.60 15.00
C ALA A 296 1.13 -1.24 13.59
N HIS A 297 -0.17 -1.38 13.32
CA HIS A 297 -0.77 -1.11 12.03
C HIS A 297 -0.69 0.39 11.67
N ALA A 298 -1.00 1.29 12.60
CA ALA A 298 -0.84 2.73 12.39
C ALA A 298 0.63 3.10 12.06
N LEU A 299 1.61 2.47 12.72
CA LEU A 299 3.02 2.71 12.40
C LEU A 299 3.42 2.19 11.02
N TRP A 300 2.84 1.07 10.57
CA TRP A 300 2.98 0.60 9.19
C TRP A 300 2.47 1.64 8.19
N HIS A 301 1.27 2.20 8.40
CA HIS A 301 0.74 3.29 7.56
C HIS A 301 1.66 4.51 7.56
N LEU A 302 2.10 4.96 8.74
CA LEU A 302 2.99 6.12 8.85
C LEU A 302 4.31 5.90 8.11
N GLY A 303 4.93 4.73 8.28
CA GLY A 303 6.21 4.40 7.67
C GLY A 303 6.15 4.25 6.15
N THR A 304 5.00 3.84 5.61
CA THR A 304 4.80 3.67 4.16
C THR A 304 4.49 4.99 3.44
N ALA A 305 3.91 5.99 4.13
CA ALA A 305 3.59 7.30 3.57
C ALA A 305 4.74 8.02 2.81
N PRO A 306 6.01 8.00 3.26
CA PRO A 306 7.12 8.59 2.51
C PRO A 306 7.64 7.73 1.35
N LEU A 307 7.31 6.44 1.25
CA LEU A 307 7.86 5.55 0.20
C LEU A 307 7.49 5.95 -1.23
N PRO A 308 6.25 6.44 -1.54
CA PRO A 308 5.89 6.94 -2.87
C PRO A 308 6.86 8.00 -3.41
N PHE A 309 7.41 8.86 -2.56
CA PHE A 309 8.36 9.89 -2.97
C PHE A 309 9.60 9.29 -3.63
N LEU A 310 10.08 8.16 -3.11
CA LEU A 310 11.25 7.47 -3.63
C LEU A 310 10.87 6.53 -4.78
N TRP A 311 9.76 5.81 -4.66
CA TRP A 311 9.26 4.87 -5.67
C TRP A 311 8.99 5.56 -7.01
N TYR A 312 8.25 6.67 -7.02
CA TYR A 312 7.94 7.36 -8.27
C TYR A 312 9.17 8.03 -8.88
N ARG A 313 10.17 8.44 -8.08
CA ARG A 313 11.45 8.93 -8.62
C ARG A 313 12.17 7.81 -9.38
N PHE A 314 12.17 6.59 -8.84
CA PHE A 314 12.62 5.41 -9.55
C PHE A 314 11.85 5.20 -10.85
N LEU A 315 10.51 5.19 -10.81
CA LEU A 315 9.67 4.99 -12.00
C LEU A 315 9.91 6.05 -13.09
N ILE A 316 10.05 7.32 -12.71
CA ILE A 316 10.33 8.42 -13.67
C ILE A 316 11.65 8.18 -14.38
N GLU A 317 12.73 7.92 -13.62
CA GLU A 317 14.07 7.73 -14.18
C GLU A 317 14.14 6.44 -15.03
N ASP A 318 13.46 5.38 -14.58
CA ASP A 318 13.37 4.12 -15.30
C ASP A 318 12.60 4.26 -16.63
N SER A 319 11.43 4.91 -16.63
CA SER A 319 10.66 5.16 -17.84
C SER A 319 11.41 6.03 -18.86
N LEU A 320 12.12 7.07 -18.41
CA LEU A 320 12.93 7.92 -19.29
C LEU A 320 14.14 7.18 -19.86
N TYR A 321 14.75 6.30 -19.07
CA TYR A 321 15.84 5.44 -19.54
C TYR A 321 15.36 4.46 -20.61
N GLU A 322 14.23 3.79 -20.40
CA GLU A 322 13.63 2.88 -21.40
C GLU A 322 13.23 3.60 -22.68
N LEU A 323 12.65 4.81 -22.57
CA LEU A 323 12.34 5.63 -23.72
C LEU A 323 13.58 5.96 -24.56
N THR A 324 14.72 6.22 -23.90
CA THR A 324 15.99 6.49 -24.57
C THR A 324 16.51 5.25 -25.31
N LEU A 325 16.39 4.07 -24.70
CA LEU A 325 16.78 2.81 -25.34
C LEU A 325 15.90 2.48 -26.56
N ASP A 326 14.58 2.59 -26.43
CA ASP A 326 13.61 2.36 -27.51
C ASP A 326 13.86 3.33 -28.68
N SER A 327 14.16 4.60 -28.37
CA SER A 327 14.51 5.59 -29.39
C SER A 327 15.80 5.23 -30.14
N ARG A 328 16.83 4.72 -29.44
CA ARG A 328 18.08 4.27 -30.07
C ARG A 328 17.91 3.03 -30.94
N GLN A 329 17.02 2.10 -30.56
CA GLN A 329 16.74 0.89 -31.33
C GLN A 329 15.94 1.17 -32.61
N ARG A 330 15.13 2.24 -32.62
CA ARG A 330 14.34 2.66 -33.79
C ARG A 330 15.12 3.53 -34.78
N LEU A 331 16.24 4.11 -34.37
CA LEU A 331 17.14 4.78 -35.30
C LEU A 331 17.75 3.70 -36.21
N PRO A 332 17.70 3.87 -37.56
CA PRO A 332 18.38 2.96 -38.46
C PRO A 332 19.84 2.84 -38.01
N HIS A 333 20.36 1.63 -37.95
CA HIS A 333 21.77 1.35 -37.74
C HIS A 333 22.56 1.77 -39.00
N GLU A 334 22.44 3.03 -39.43
CA GLU A 334 23.41 3.61 -40.34
C GLU A 334 24.71 3.66 -39.57
N LYS A 335 25.65 2.80 -39.97
CA LYS A 335 27.08 2.95 -39.67
C LYS A 335 27.48 4.37 -40.09
N GLY A 336 27.39 5.30 -39.16
CA GLY A 336 27.69 6.70 -39.40
C GLY A 336 29.00 7.07 -38.74
N ASN A 337 30.05 7.20 -39.54
CA ASN A 337 30.75 8.48 -39.46
C ASN A 337 29.69 9.54 -39.81
N ASN A 338 29.35 10.42 -38.88
CA ASN A 338 29.50 11.86 -39.08
C ASN A 338 28.77 12.67 -38.01
N CYS A 339 29.59 13.44 -37.30
CA CYS A 339 29.27 14.49 -36.34
C CYS A 339 28.33 15.59 -36.91
N ALA A 340 28.17 15.68 -38.23
CA ALA A 340 27.43 16.75 -38.91
C ALA A 340 25.89 16.63 -38.85
N ARG A 341 25.32 15.45 -38.53
CA ARG A 341 23.86 15.24 -38.58
C ARG A 341 23.14 15.58 -37.27
N VAL A 342 23.86 15.60 -36.15
CA VAL A 342 23.30 15.94 -34.83
C VAL A 342 22.87 17.41 -34.77
N GLU A 343 23.60 18.30 -35.45
CA GLU A 343 23.21 19.71 -35.53
C GLU A 343 21.98 19.92 -36.42
N LYS A 344 21.85 19.16 -37.51
CA LYS A 344 20.69 19.25 -38.42
C LYS A 344 19.39 18.77 -37.76
N PHE A 345 19.45 17.72 -36.94
CA PHE A 345 18.27 17.21 -36.21
C PHE A 345 17.84 18.12 -35.05
N LYS A 346 18.79 18.79 -34.38
CA LYS A 346 18.49 19.84 -33.38
C LYS A 346 17.75 21.03 -34.01
N MET A 347 18.08 21.42 -35.24
CA MET A 347 17.38 22.50 -35.94
C MET A 347 15.95 22.13 -36.38
N GLU A 348 15.71 20.90 -36.80
CA GLU A 348 14.40 20.47 -37.31
C GLU A 348 13.37 20.17 -36.22
N THR A 349 13.81 19.85 -35.00
CA THR A 349 12.95 19.50 -33.86
C THR A 349 12.62 20.68 -32.93
N MET A 350 13.20 21.87 -33.17
CA MET A 350 12.86 23.06 -32.38
C MET A 350 11.48 23.63 -32.76
N PRO A 351 10.61 23.93 -31.78
CA PRO A 351 9.32 24.56 -32.02
C PRO A 351 9.48 25.91 -32.75
N ALA A 352 8.56 26.20 -33.68
CA ALA A 352 8.66 27.32 -34.63
C ALA A 352 8.83 28.71 -33.96
N THR A 353 8.55 28.83 -32.67
CA THR A 353 8.69 30.04 -31.87
C THR A 353 10.15 30.43 -31.57
N LEU A 354 11.11 29.52 -31.72
CA LEU A 354 12.55 29.78 -31.49
C LEU A 354 13.35 30.01 -32.78
N ARG A 355 12.67 30.07 -33.94
CA ARG A 355 13.32 30.07 -35.27
C ARG A 355 13.76 31.46 -35.77
N LYS A 356 13.69 32.52 -34.95
CA LYS A 356 14.11 33.87 -35.33
C LYS A 356 15.18 34.38 -34.35
N HIS A 357 16.43 34.35 -34.80
CA HIS A 357 17.41 35.44 -34.75
C HIS A 357 18.79 34.85 -35.10
N PRO A 358 19.27 34.95 -36.35
CA PRO A 358 20.68 34.72 -36.61
C PRO A 358 21.46 35.88 -35.98
N VAL A 359 22.19 35.59 -34.91
CA VAL A 359 23.24 36.47 -34.40
C VAL A 359 24.35 36.49 -35.45
N VAL A 360 24.38 37.55 -36.25
CA VAL A 360 25.53 37.89 -37.09
C VAL A 360 26.60 38.44 -36.17
N THR A 361 27.71 37.71 -36.02
CA THR A 361 28.96 38.27 -35.49
C THR A 361 30.02 38.15 -36.58
N ARG A 362 30.63 39.30 -36.89
CA ARG A 362 31.81 39.45 -37.73
C ARG A 362 33.05 38.88 -37.05
#